data_AF-A0A258DLB4-F1
#
_entry.id   AF-A0A258DLB4-F1
#
_cell.length_a   1.000
_cell.length_b   1.000
_cell.length_c   1.000
_cell.angle_alpha   90.00
_cell.angle_beta   90.00
_cell.angle_gamma   90.00
#
_symmetry.space_group_name_H-M   'P 1'
#
loop_
_entity.id
_entity.type
_entity.pdbx_description
1 polymer ?
#
loop_
_entity_poly.entity_id
_entity_poly.type
_entity_poly.pdbx_seq_one_letter_code
_entity_poly.pdbx_strand_id
1 'polypeptide(L)' 'MTSLFAADARDKLIVALDFPTVGAAEALVWQLGDAVTFYKIGLELTISGGLDLASDLIDAGKKVFLDLKLHD' A
#
# COMPACT_ATOMS: atom_id res chain seq x y z
N MET A 1 21.30 21.91 13.31
CA MET A 1 19.91 22.36 13.50
C MET A 1 19.01 21.18 13.16
N THR A 2 18.87 20.27 14.12
CA THR A 2 18.20 18.98 13.93
C THR A 2 16.70 19.23 13.99
N SER A 3 16.01 19.13 12.86
CA SER A 3 14.56 19.03 12.87
C SER A 3 14.21 17.77 13.64
N LEU A 4 13.65 17.93 14.84
CA LEU A 4 13.03 16.86 15.61
C LEU A 4 11.85 16.36 14.76
N PHE A 5 12.06 15.21 14.12
CA PHE A 5 11.18 14.51 13.20
C PHE A 5 9.69 14.70 13.51
N ALA A 6 9.06 15.70 12.89
CA ALA A 6 7.62 15.65 12.68
C ALA A 6 7.38 14.45 11.76
N ALA A 7 6.57 13.49 12.20
CA ALA A 7 6.17 12.35 11.38
C ALA A 7 5.67 12.86 10.02
N ASP A 8 6.26 12.36 8.92
CA ASP A 8 5.86 12.72 7.57
C ASP A 8 4.34 12.54 7.43
N ALA A 9 3.64 13.55 6.92
CA ALA A 9 2.20 13.49 6.76
C ALA A 9 1.78 12.30 5.87
N ARG A 10 2.64 11.90 4.91
CA ARG A 10 2.43 10.74 4.04
C ARG A 10 2.39 9.42 4.82
N ASP A 11 3.09 9.34 5.94
CA ASP A 11 3.09 8.16 6.80
C ASP A 11 1.80 8.01 7.62
N LYS A 12 0.94 9.03 7.63
CA LYS A 12 -0.36 9.01 8.34
C LYS A 12 -1.53 8.65 7.42
N LEU A 13 -1.32 8.62 6.10
CA LEU A 13 -2.34 8.24 5.12
C LEU A 13 -2.10 6.80 4.67
N ILE A 14 -3.14 5.97 4.75
CA ILE A 14 -3.15 4.65 4.15
C ILE A 14 -4.14 4.68 2.97
N VAL A 15 -3.69 4.31 1.78
CA VAL A 15 -4.56 4.17 0.61
C VAL A 15 -4.99 2.73 0.44
N ALA A 16 -6.29 2.50 0.40
CA ALA A 16 -6.86 1.19 0.14
C ALA A 16 -6.80 0.84 -1.36
N LEU A 17 -6.16 -0.27 -1.71
CA LEU A 17 -6.16 -0.84 -3.06
C LEU A 17 -7.35 -1.79 -3.21
N ASP A 18 -8.56 -1.27 -3.07
CA ASP A 18 -9.80 -2.06 -3.16
C ASP A 18 -10.20 -2.24 -4.63
N PHE A 19 -9.42 -3.03 -5.36
CA PHE A 19 -9.64 -3.37 -6.76
C PHE A 19 -9.78 -4.89 -6.96
N PRO A 20 -10.58 -5.33 -7.94
CA PRO A 20 -10.73 -6.75 -8.26
C PRO A 20 -9.52 -7.33 -9.01
N THR A 21 -8.59 -6.49 -9.48
CA THR A 21 -7.41 -6.93 -10.26
C THR A 21 -6.15 -6.19 -9.85
N VAL A 22 -5.01 -6.87 -9.95
CA VAL A 22 -3.68 -6.30 -9.68
C VAL A 22 -3.38 -5.12 -10.61
N GLY A 23 -3.64 -5.24 -11.92
CA GLY A 23 -3.36 -4.16 -12.87
C GLY A 23 -4.14 -2.86 -12.58
N ALA A 24 -5.37 -2.94 -12.06
CA ALA A 24 -6.11 -1.75 -11.65
C ALA A 24 -5.51 -1.10 -10.39
N ALA A 25 -5.04 -1.91 -9.44
CA ALA A 25 -4.33 -1.43 -8.26
C ALA A 25 -2.98 -0.78 -8.62
N GLU A 26 -2.20 -1.40 -9.51
CA GLU A 26 -0.94 -0.87 -10.02
C GLU A 26 -1.12 0.48 -10.72
N ALA A 27 -2.17 0.63 -11.52
CA ALA A 27 -2.47 1.90 -12.17
C ALA A 27 -2.69 3.03 -11.16
N LEU A 28 -3.38 2.76 -10.05
CA LEU A 28 -3.55 3.74 -8.98
C LEU A 28 -2.22 4.02 -8.27
N VAL A 29 -1.43 3.00 -7.95
CA VAL A 29 -0.10 3.18 -7.33
C VAL A 29 0.78 4.08 -8.21
N TRP A 30 0.84 3.80 -9.51
CA TRP A 30 1.58 4.60 -10.47
C TRP A 30 1.10 6.06 -10.52
N GLN A 31 -0.22 6.28 -10.56
CA GLN A 31 -0.81 7.62 -10.58
C GLN A 31 -0.48 8.43 -9.32
N LEU A 32 -0.44 7.78 -8.15
CA LEU A 32 -0.17 8.42 -6.86
C LEU A 32 1.32 8.71 -6.64
N GLY A 33 2.21 7.91 -7.24
CA GLY A 33 3.66 8.12 -7.21
C GLY A 33 4.21 8.33 -5.79
N ASP A 34 4.98 9.40 -5.60
CA ASP A 34 5.64 9.71 -4.32
C ASP A 34 4.75 10.43 -3.30
N ALA A 35 3.52 10.78 -3.69
CA ALA A 35 2.56 11.38 -2.78
C ALA A 35 2.05 10.38 -1.72
N VAL A 36 2.13 9.07 -2.00
CA VAL A 36 1.67 8.01 -1.10
C VAL A 36 2.80 7.02 -0.83
N THR A 37 2.95 6.68 0.46
CA THR A 37 3.99 5.77 0.94
C THR A 37 3.42 4.55 1.65
N PHE A 38 2.11 4.47 1.88
CA PHE A 38 1.48 3.38 2.62
C PHE A 38 0.18 2.92 1.97
N TYR A 39 0.12 1.63 1.62
CA TYR A 39 -1.02 1.00 0.97
C TYR A 39 -1.62 -0.13 1.82
N LYS A 40 -2.94 -0.30 1.72
CA LYS A 40 -3.67 -1.46 2.26
C LYS A 40 -4.07 -2.38 1.12
N ILE A 41 -3.75 -3.66 1.24
CA ILE A 41 -4.21 -4.72 0.33
C ILE A 41 -5.22 -5.58 1.09
N GLY A 42 -6.44 -5.66 0.54
CA GLY A 42 -7.53 -6.47 1.12
C GLY A 42 -7.50 -7.93 0.66
N LEU A 43 -8.37 -8.74 1.27
CA LEU A 43 -8.49 -10.18 0.99
C LEU A 43 -8.77 -10.50 -0.49
N GLU A 44 -9.68 -9.78 -1.14
CA GLU A 44 -10.05 -10.01 -2.55
C GLU A 44 -8.85 -9.83 -3.49
N LEU A 45 -8.13 -8.71 -3.35
CA LEU A 45 -6.93 -8.45 -4.14
C LEU A 45 -5.82 -9.46 -3.81
N THR A 46 -5.68 -9.85 -2.53
CA THR A 46 -4.73 -10.89 -2.10
C THR A 46 -4.97 -12.21 -2.83
N ILE A 47 -6.22 -12.68 -2.88
CA ILE A 47 -6.61 -13.93 -3.58
C ILE A 47 -6.38 -13.80 -5.10
N SER A 48 -6.44 -12.58 -5.63
CA SER A 48 -6.25 -12.27 -7.06
C SER A 48 -4.79 -12.03 -7.47
N GLY A 49 -3.82 -12.41 -6.63
CA GLY A 49 -2.38 -12.23 -6.89
C GLY A 49 -1.76 -10.99 -6.23
N GLY A 50 -2.48 -10.30 -5.36
CA GLY A 50 -2.02 -9.08 -4.68
C GLY A 50 -0.85 -9.26 -3.73
N LEU A 51 -0.41 -10.49 -3.44
CA LEU A 51 0.81 -10.73 -2.65
C LEU A 51 2.09 -10.40 -3.43
N ASP A 52 2.10 -10.60 -4.75
CA ASP A 52 3.25 -10.21 -5.58
C ASP A 52 3.34 -8.68 -5.64
N LEU A 53 2.20 -8.00 -5.82
CA LEU A 53 2.11 -6.55 -5.73
C LEU A 53 2.57 -6.02 -4.36
N ALA A 54 2.25 -6.72 -3.27
CA ALA A 54 2.74 -6.36 -1.93
C ALA A 54 4.27 -6.41 -1.87
N SER A 55 4.87 -7.46 -2.44
CA SER A 55 6.33 -7.61 -2.51
C SER A 55 6.97 -6.49 -3.32
N ASP A 56 6.43 -6.19 -4.51
CA ASP A 56 6.93 -5.11 -5.37
C ASP A 56 6.87 -3.73 -4.68
N LEU A 57 5.78 -3.47 -3.94
CA LEU A 57 5.63 -2.24 -3.16
C LEU A 57 6.67 -2.14 -2.05
N ILE A 58 6.95 -3.25 -1.35
CA ILE A 58 7.97 -3.30 -0.30
C ILE A 58 9.36 -3.06 -0.89
N ASP A 59 9.68 -3.69 -2.02
CA ASP A 59 10.96 -3.50 -2.73
C ASP A 59 11.12 -2.06 -3.23
N ALA A 60 10.01 -1.40 -3.57
CA ALA A 60 9.97 0.03 -3.89
C ALA A 60 10.02 0.97 -2.67
N GLY A 61 10.20 0.43 -1.45
CA GLY A 61 10.29 1.21 -0.21
C GLY A 61 8.95 1.74 0.32
N LYS A 62 7.83 1.20 -0.15
CA LYS A 62 6.48 1.53 0.35
C LYS A 62 6.13 0.64 1.54
N LYS A 63 5.26 1.13 2.40
CA LYS A 63 4.65 0.37 3.51
C LYS A 63 3.42 -0.35 2.98
N VAL A 64 3.20 -1.57 3.46
CA VAL A 64 2.04 -2.39 3.10
C VAL A 64 1.34 -2.90 4.35
N PHE A 65 0.02 -2.76 4.39
CA PHE A 65 -0.86 -3.35 5.40
C PHE A 65 -1.76 -4.40 4.74
N LEU A 66 -1.61 -5.66 5.13
CA LEU A 66 -2.45 -6.75 4.67
C LEU A 66 -3.69 -6.86 5.56
N ASP A 67 -4.84 -6.40 5.05
CA ASP A 67 -6.13 -6.43 5.72
C ASP A 67 -6.89 -7.72 5.34
N LEU A 68 -6.37 -8.85 5.83
CA LEU A 68 -6.90 -10.19 5.53
C LEU A 68 -8.10 -10.57 6.42
N LYS A 69 -8.41 -9.76 7.44
CA LYS A 69 -9.50 -10.00 8.41
C LYS A 69 -9.50 -11.43 8.96
N LEU A 70 -8.33 -11.90 9.38
CA LEU A 70 -8.20 -13.18 10.08
C LEU A 70 -8.79 -13.00 11.48
N HIS A 71 -10.03 -13.43 11.65
CA HIS A 71 -10.69 -13.55 12.95
C HIS A 71 -10.51 -15.01 13.38
N ASP A 72 -9.84 -15.22 14.52
CA ASP A 72 -9.86 -16.50 15.23
C ASP A 72 -11.13 -16.54 16.10
#